data_AF-A0A7S1BMD3-F1
#
_entry.id   AF-A0A7S1BMD3-F1
#
_cell.length_a   1.000
_cell.length_b   1.000
_cell.length_c   1.000
_cell.angle_alpha   90.00
_cell.angle_beta   90.00
_cell.angle_gamma   90.00
#
_symmetry.space_group_name_H-M   'P 1'
#
loop_
_entity.id
_entity.type
_entity.pdbx_description
1 polymer ?
#
loop_
_entity_poly.entity_id
_entity_poly.type
_entity_poly.pdbx_seq_one_letter_code
_entity_poly.pdbx_strand_id
1 'polypeptide(L)'
;MTLPSAPNGGPLGGSLSIHSDVLNAPIPPTKEGKDGLVSELKSRARLTMASGNYPLAEAFYGKAVEVLSGCEGVKHDLAVLYANRSLARLNQNKKDDAIEDATLSVSHDSLYVKGHWRLGSAYSGAGRYAEAYDAFKCGLEVDPSNKPFEREIDKCRAKMTESKIKKKKSPKAEKTKPTASPSPTSSKSVSQKSRDVSTSAAVDAEDKSLFKKSEPIRGYKIVNGKKNFLFSSRADGGGESFDWGYYT
;
A
#
# COMPACT_ATOMS: atom_id res chain seq x y z
N MET A 1 -7.34 33.48 61.49
CA MET A 1 -8.05 32.59 60.56
C MET A 1 -7.59 32.95 59.15
N THR A 2 -6.55 32.26 58.66
CA THR A 2 -5.92 32.50 57.35
C THR A 2 -6.39 31.39 56.40
N LEU A 3 -7.09 31.77 55.33
CA LEU A 3 -7.49 30.88 54.26
C LEU A 3 -6.29 30.61 53.34
N PRO A 4 -6.00 29.35 52.94
CA PRO A 4 -5.01 29.10 51.89
C PRO A 4 -5.61 29.37 50.50
N SER A 5 -4.96 30.26 49.75
CA SER A 5 -5.15 30.44 48.31
C SER A 5 -4.92 29.13 47.56
N ALA A 6 -5.91 28.70 46.79
CA ALA A 6 -5.75 27.62 45.82
C ALA A 6 -4.86 28.07 44.65
N PRO A 7 -4.02 27.17 44.09
CA PRO A 7 -3.12 27.50 43.00
C PRO A 7 -3.88 27.59 41.66
N ASN A 8 -3.42 28.54 40.83
CA ASN A 8 -3.79 28.74 39.44
C ASN A 8 -4.03 27.42 38.68
N GLY A 9 -5.28 27.18 38.31
CA GLY A 9 -5.62 26.24 37.23
C GLY A 9 -5.13 26.84 35.91
N GLY A 10 -4.04 26.29 35.38
CA GLY A 10 -3.50 26.65 34.08
C GLY A 10 -4.52 26.47 32.94
N PRO A 11 -4.29 27.09 31.79
CA PRO A 11 -5.26 27.09 30.70
C PRO A 11 -5.43 25.67 30.17
N LEU A 12 -6.67 25.16 30.22
CA LEU A 12 -7.13 24.01 29.43
C LEU A 12 -7.16 24.43 27.96
N GLY A 13 -5.98 24.65 27.39
CA GLY A 13 -5.76 25.09 26.02
C GLY A 13 -4.93 24.06 25.26
N GLY A 14 -5.36 22.80 25.28
CA GLY A 14 -4.87 21.78 24.38
C GLY A 14 -5.98 21.42 23.43
N SER A 15 -5.84 21.78 22.15
CA SER A 15 -6.62 21.14 21.09
C SER A 15 -6.29 19.64 21.15
N LEU A 16 -7.09 18.88 21.89
CA LEU A 16 -7.00 17.43 21.94
C LEU A 16 -7.43 16.94 20.56
N SER A 17 -6.45 16.87 19.65
CA SER A 17 -6.61 16.15 18.40
C SER A 17 -7.17 14.79 18.76
N ILE A 18 -8.30 14.41 18.15
CA ILE A 18 -9.09 13.18 18.40
C ILE A 18 -8.23 11.90 18.34
N HIS A 19 -7.02 12.02 17.81
CA HIS A 19 -6.07 10.95 17.53
C HIS A 19 -4.79 10.98 18.39
N SER A 20 -4.62 12.02 19.22
CA SER A 20 -3.41 12.23 20.04
C SER A 20 -3.25 11.24 21.20
N ASP A 21 -4.35 10.68 21.69
CA ASP A 21 -4.42 9.62 22.69
C ASP A 21 -3.68 8.35 22.25
N VAL A 22 -3.91 7.89 21.03
CA VAL A 22 -3.36 6.63 20.52
C VAL A 22 -1.96 6.81 19.93
N LEU A 23 -1.66 7.96 19.31
CA LEU A 23 -0.32 8.22 18.78
C LEU A 23 0.74 8.40 19.88
N ASN A 24 0.35 8.99 21.01
CA ASN A 24 1.23 9.22 22.16
C ASN A 24 1.13 8.12 23.23
N ALA A 25 0.32 7.08 23.01
CA ALA A 25 0.18 5.99 23.94
C ALA A 25 1.53 5.28 24.18
N PRO A 26 1.91 5.00 25.43
CA PRO A 26 3.10 4.20 25.72
C PRO A 26 2.91 2.79 25.16
N ILE A 27 3.99 2.20 24.66
CA ILE A 27 3.96 0.83 24.13
C ILE A 27 3.77 -0.13 25.32
N PRO A 28 2.67 -0.90 25.37
CA PRO A 28 2.45 -1.83 26.47
C PRO A 28 3.51 -2.95 26.45
N PRO A 29 3.96 -3.43 27.62
CA PRO A 29 4.97 -4.49 27.69
C PRO A 29 4.39 -5.87 27.37
N THR A 30 3.09 -6.07 27.58
CA THR A 30 2.39 -7.34 27.33
C THR A 30 2.10 -7.53 25.85
N LYS A 31 2.16 -8.78 25.38
CA LYS A 31 1.86 -9.11 23.98
C LYS A 31 0.42 -8.74 23.62
N GLU A 32 -0.53 -9.07 24.49
CA GLU A 32 -1.96 -8.81 24.32
C GLU A 32 -2.24 -7.30 24.25
N GLY A 33 -1.52 -6.52 25.06
CA GLY A 33 -1.59 -5.06 25.01
C GLY A 33 -1.09 -4.51 23.67
N LYS A 34 0.03 -5.05 23.15
CA LYS A 34 0.59 -4.64 21.87
C LYS A 34 -0.36 -4.96 20.72
N ASP A 35 -0.93 -6.17 20.73
CA ASP A 35 -1.90 -6.62 19.72
C ASP A 35 -3.17 -5.75 19.74
N GLY A 36 -3.68 -5.41 20.94
CA GLY A 36 -4.79 -4.49 21.12
C GLY A 36 -4.51 -3.08 20.59
N LEU A 37 -3.34 -2.52 20.93
CA LEU A 37 -2.92 -1.21 20.45
C LEU A 37 -2.74 -1.18 18.92
N VAL A 38 -2.14 -2.23 18.35
CA VAL A 38 -1.96 -2.36 16.89
C VAL A 38 -3.31 -2.47 16.18
N SER A 39 -4.27 -3.21 16.76
CA SER A 39 -5.62 -3.31 16.21
C SER A 39 -6.31 -1.94 16.16
N GLU A 40 -6.21 -1.18 17.24
CA GLU A 40 -6.78 0.18 17.32
C GLU A 40 -6.10 1.13 16.32
N LEU A 41 -4.76 1.10 16.24
CA LEU A 41 -3.98 1.86 15.26
C LEU A 41 -4.39 1.52 13.82
N LYS A 42 -4.51 0.23 13.49
CA LYS A 42 -4.98 -0.23 12.17
C LYS A 42 -6.40 0.25 11.87
N SER A 43 -7.30 0.24 12.86
CA SER A 43 -8.68 0.70 12.72
C SER A 43 -8.74 2.20 12.41
N ARG A 44 -8.06 3.02 13.23
CA ARG A 44 -8.00 4.48 13.03
C ARG A 44 -7.32 4.85 11.72
N ALA A 45 -6.23 4.16 11.36
CA ALA A 45 -5.55 4.37 10.08
C ALA A 45 -6.50 4.13 8.90
N ARG A 46 -7.32 3.08 8.94
CA ARG A 46 -8.33 2.80 7.89
C ARG A 46 -9.38 3.90 7.80
N LEU A 47 -9.84 4.43 8.94
CA LEU A 47 -10.79 5.54 8.95
C LEU A 47 -10.17 6.79 8.34
N THR A 48 -8.94 7.15 8.73
CA THR A 48 -8.25 8.31 8.16
C THR A 48 -7.92 8.16 6.69
N MET A 49 -7.57 6.95 6.25
CA MET A 49 -7.41 6.62 4.83
C MET A 49 -8.71 6.85 4.06
N ALA A 50 -9.84 6.37 4.60
CA ALA A 50 -11.15 6.56 3.99
C ALA A 50 -11.60 8.02 3.97
N SER A 51 -11.23 8.81 4.98
CA SER A 51 -11.48 10.25 5.05
C SER A 51 -10.51 11.08 4.19
N GLY A 52 -9.52 10.46 3.53
CA GLY A 52 -8.51 11.15 2.73
C GLY A 52 -7.42 11.88 3.53
N ASN A 53 -7.37 11.70 4.86
CA ASN A 53 -6.32 12.25 5.71
C ASN A 53 -5.11 11.29 5.73
N TYR A 54 -4.38 11.27 4.61
CA TYR A 54 -3.24 10.39 4.41
C TYR A 54 -2.04 10.65 5.33
N PRO A 55 -1.68 11.91 5.68
CA PRO A 55 -0.57 12.17 6.61
C PRO A 55 -0.83 11.55 8.00
N LEU A 56 -2.08 11.63 8.47
CA LEU A 56 -2.45 11.04 9.74
C LEU A 56 -2.51 9.50 9.67
N ALA A 57 -2.98 8.95 8.55
CA ALA A 57 -2.91 7.50 8.31
C ALA A 57 -1.47 6.99 8.33
N GLU A 58 -0.54 7.72 7.70
CA GLU A 58 0.89 7.41 7.72
C GLU A 58 1.43 7.36 9.16
N ALA A 59 1.07 8.33 10.00
CA ALA A 59 1.48 8.36 11.41
C ALA A 59 0.96 7.14 12.18
N PHE A 60 -0.30 6.74 11.98
CA PHE A 60 -0.87 5.56 12.62
C PHE A 60 -0.18 4.26 12.18
N TYR A 61 0.08 4.10 10.88
CA TYR A 61 0.81 2.93 10.38
C TYR A 61 2.27 2.93 10.89
N GLY A 62 2.91 4.09 10.96
CA GLY A 62 4.24 4.25 11.54
C GLY A 62 4.28 3.79 12.99
N LYS A 63 3.33 4.24 13.81
CA LYS A 63 3.24 3.82 15.20
C LYS A 63 2.97 2.32 15.35
N ALA A 64 2.12 1.76 14.49
CA ALA A 64 1.84 0.32 14.50
C ALA A 64 3.09 -0.51 14.17
N VAL A 65 3.92 -0.04 13.23
CA VAL A 65 5.20 -0.66 12.90
C VAL A 65 6.16 -0.60 14.09
N GLU A 66 6.24 0.54 14.79
CA GLU A 66 7.07 0.65 16.01
C GLU A 66 6.65 -0.35 17.09
N VAL A 67 5.35 -0.50 17.34
CA VAL A 67 4.84 -1.43 18.35
C VAL A 67 5.16 -2.89 18.00
N LEU A 68 5.11 -3.23 16.71
CA LEU A 68 5.46 -4.56 16.22
C LEU A 68 6.95 -4.77 15.99
N SER A 69 7.75 -3.69 15.97
CA SER A 69 9.20 -3.78 15.80
C SER A 69 9.80 -4.51 17.01
N GLY A 70 10.51 -5.61 16.75
CA GLY A 70 11.07 -6.47 17.80
C GLY A 70 10.12 -7.55 18.34
N CYS A 71 8.88 -7.66 17.84
CA CYS A 71 8.04 -8.83 18.11
C CYS A 71 8.40 -10.00 17.18
N GLU A 72 8.36 -11.23 17.70
CA GLU A 72 8.55 -12.44 16.90
C GLU A 72 7.22 -12.89 16.25
N GLY A 73 7.30 -13.50 15.07
CA GLY A 73 6.13 -14.07 14.39
C GLY A 73 5.20 -13.07 13.69
N VAL A 74 5.53 -11.77 13.67
CA VAL A 74 4.69 -10.70 13.07
C VAL A 74 5.11 -10.29 11.66
N LYS A 75 5.85 -11.15 10.94
CA LYS A 75 6.38 -10.83 9.59
C LYS A 75 5.27 -10.42 8.61
N HIS A 76 4.19 -11.19 8.57
CA HIS A 76 3.03 -10.90 7.72
C HIS A 76 2.34 -9.59 8.13
N ASP A 77 2.15 -9.36 9.44
CA ASP A 77 1.53 -8.13 9.93
C ASP A 77 2.34 -6.89 9.59
N LEU A 78 3.67 -6.95 9.74
CA LEU A 78 4.58 -5.89 9.32
C LEU A 78 4.47 -5.65 7.81
N ALA A 79 4.48 -6.71 7.00
CA ALA A 79 4.32 -6.59 5.55
C ALA A 79 3.01 -5.87 5.17
N VAL A 80 1.90 -6.22 5.83
CA VAL A 80 0.60 -5.56 5.63
C VAL A 80 0.65 -4.09 6.05
N LEU A 81 1.28 -3.75 7.18
CA LEU A 81 1.41 -2.37 7.65
C LEU A 81 2.23 -1.51 6.70
N TYR A 82 3.41 -1.99 6.27
CA TYR A 82 4.25 -1.29 5.29
C TYR A 82 3.54 -1.10 3.95
N ALA A 83 2.79 -2.09 3.47
CA ALA A 83 2.01 -1.96 2.23
C ALA A 83 0.88 -0.92 2.32
N ASN A 84 0.24 -0.78 3.48
CA ASN A 84 -0.79 0.25 3.66
C ASN A 84 -0.17 1.64 3.87
N ARG A 85 1.00 1.72 4.52
CA ARG A 85 1.76 2.97 4.67
C ARG A 85 2.28 3.48 3.32
N SER A 86 2.78 2.60 2.46
CA SER A 86 3.19 2.97 1.10
C SER A 86 2.04 3.55 0.29
N LEU A 87 0.84 2.99 0.42
CA LEU A 87 -0.36 3.55 -0.22
C LEU A 87 -0.69 4.96 0.28
N ALA A 88 -0.66 5.17 1.61
CA ALA A 88 -0.87 6.49 2.19
C ALA A 88 0.17 7.50 1.66
N ARG A 89 1.42 7.08 1.47
CA ARG A 89 2.49 7.91 0.90
C ARG A 89 2.30 8.20 -0.60
N LEU A 90 1.85 7.22 -1.38
CA LEU A 90 1.51 7.43 -2.79
C LEU A 90 0.41 8.47 -2.95
N ASN A 91 -0.63 8.40 -2.11
CA ASN A 91 -1.71 9.39 -2.12
C ASN A 91 -1.24 10.80 -1.68
N GLN A 92 -0.10 10.90 -0.98
CA GLN A 92 0.58 12.17 -0.67
C GLN A 92 1.58 12.62 -1.76
N ASN A 93 1.71 11.90 -2.87
CA ASN A 93 2.75 12.08 -3.89
C ASN A 93 4.19 11.85 -3.39
N LYS A 94 4.38 11.21 -2.23
CA LYS A 94 5.70 10.81 -1.70
C LYS A 94 6.12 9.46 -2.30
N LYS A 95 6.52 9.48 -3.57
CA LYS A 95 6.73 8.26 -4.37
C LYS A 95 7.95 7.45 -3.91
N ASP A 96 9.05 8.13 -3.58
CA ASP A 96 10.29 7.46 -3.15
C ASP A 96 10.09 6.78 -1.78
N ASP A 97 9.52 7.49 -0.81
CA ASP A 97 9.16 6.93 0.51
C ASP A 97 8.17 5.76 0.40
N ALA A 98 7.29 5.77 -0.60
CA ALA A 98 6.36 4.69 -0.87
C ALA A 98 7.06 3.45 -1.46
N ILE A 99 8.08 3.65 -2.31
CA ILE A 99 8.91 2.56 -2.86
C ILE A 99 9.67 1.88 -1.73
N GLU A 100 10.27 2.65 -0.81
CA GLU A 100 10.98 2.10 0.35
C GLU A 100 10.05 1.23 1.20
N ASP A 101 8.88 1.74 1.54
CA ASP A 101 7.89 0.99 2.33
C ASP A 101 7.39 -0.25 1.61
N ALA A 102 7.08 -0.16 0.31
CA ALA A 102 6.63 -1.32 -0.44
C ALA A 102 7.74 -2.37 -0.58
N THR A 103 9.01 -1.96 -0.66
CA THR A 103 10.16 -2.87 -0.68
C THR A 103 10.32 -3.58 0.66
N LEU A 104 10.17 -2.85 1.78
CA LEU A 104 10.18 -3.44 3.12
C LEU A 104 9.02 -4.43 3.30
N SER A 105 7.84 -4.12 2.77
CA SER A 105 6.69 -5.02 2.80
C SER A 105 7.00 -6.38 2.16
N VAL A 106 7.53 -6.38 0.94
CA VAL A 106 7.91 -7.60 0.22
C VAL A 106 9.09 -8.31 0.89
N SER A 107 10.00 -7.56 1.52
CA SER A 107 11.14 -8.13 2.25
C SER A 107 10.72 -8.88 3.51
N HIS A 108 9.65 -8.41 4.19
CA HIS A 108 9.09 -9.09 5.36
C HIS A 108 8.25 -10.30 4.98
N ASP A 109 7.44 -10.21 3.93
CA ASP A 109 6.64 -11.31 3.40
C ASP A 109 6.62 -11.29 1.86
N SER A 110 7.45 -12.14 1.27
CA SER A 110 7.55 -12.27 -0.19
C SER A 110 6.33 -12.95 -0.82
N LEU A 111 5.51 -13.64 -0.03
CA LEU A 111 4.27 -14.28 -0.48
C LEU A 111 3.06 -13.33 -0.40
N TYR A 112 3.27 -12.13 0.14
CA TYR A 112 2.21 -11.13 0.21
C TYR A 112 1.98 -10.48 -1.16
N VAL A 113 1.04 -11.03 -1.92
CA VAL A 113 0.67 -10.57 -3.27
C VAL A 113 0.40 -9.07 -3.33
N LYS A 114 -0.31 -8.53 -2.33
CA LYS A 114 -0.60 -7.09 -2.27
C LYS A 114 0.66 -6.24 -2.04
N GLY A 115 1.70 -6.78 -1.39
CA GLY A 115 2.99 -6.11 -1.24
C GLY A 115 3.62 -5.85 -2.61
N HIS A 116 3.68 -6.88 -3.46
CA HIS A 116 4.15 -6.76 -4.85
C HIS A 116 3.32 -5.78 -5.68
N TRP A 117 1.98 -5.82 -5.51
CA TRP A 117 1.09 -4.85 -6.16
C TRP A 117 1.40 -3.40 -5.77
N ARG A 118 1.62 -3.14 -4.46
CA ARG A 118 1.98 -1.81 -3.97
C ARG A 118 3.35 -1.37 -4.47
N LEU A 119 4.32 -2.29 -4.55
CA LEU A 119 5.66 -2.01 -5.07
C LEU A 119 5.62 -1.62 -6.56
N GLY A 120 4.93 -2.41 -7.39
CA GLY A 120 4.75 -2.10 -8.80
C GLY A 120 3.99 -0.79 -9.02
N SER A 121 2.94 -0.55 -8.22
CA SER A 121 2.18 0.70 -8.25
C SER A 121 3.05 1.91 -7.87
N ALA A 122 3.93 1.76 -6.87
CA ALA A 122 4.83 2.83 -6.44
C ALA A 122 5.88 3.17 -7.50
N TYR A 123 6.51 2.15 -8.10
CA TYR A 123 7.43 2.35 -9.21
C TYR A 123 6.74 2.96 -10.44
N SER A 124 5.54 2.50 -10.78
CA SER A 124 4.74 3.06 -11.88
C SER A 124 4.41 4.53 -11.62
N GLY A 125 4.02 4.87 -10.38
CA GLY A 125 3.80 6.24 -9.92
C GLY A 125 5.05 7.11 -10.04
N ALA A 126 6.24 6.56 -9.79
CA ALA A 126 7.54 7.20 -9.96
C ALA A 126 8.02 7.28 -11.43
N GLY A 127 7.28 6.70 -12.39
CA GLY A 127 7.70 6.62 -13.80
C GLY A 127 8.83 5.61 -14.05
N ARG A 128 9.15 4.78 -13.05
CA ARG A 128 10.15 3.71 -13.07
C ARG A 128 9.54 2.43 -13.64
N TYR A 129 9.12 2.48 -14.89
CA TYR A 129 8.31 1.41 -15.52
C TYR A 129 9.04 0.08 -15.69
N ALA A 130 10.37 0.08 -15.77
CA ALA A 130 11.15 -1.17 -15.82
C ALA A 130 11.06 -1.94 -14.51
N GLU A 131 11.25 -1.24 -13.38
CA GLU A 131 11.19 -1.84 -12.05
C GLU A 131 9.76 -2.16 -11.65
N ALA A 132 8.78 -1.36 -12.10
CA ALA A 132 7.37 -1.68 -11.96
C ALA A 132 7.00 -3.00 -12.66
N TYR A 133 7.50 -3.22 -13.88
CA TYR A 133 7.29 -4.46 -14.63
C TYR A 133 7.81 -5.67 -13.86
N ASP A 134 9.03 -5.59 -13.32
CA ASP A 134 9.63 -6.68 -12.56
C ASP A 134 8.84 -6.96 -11.27
N ALA A 135 8.45 -5.92 -10.53
CA ALA A 135 7.64 -6.06 -9.31
C ALA A 135 6.26 -6.70 -9.59
N PHE A 136 5.57 -6.28 -10.66
CA PHE A 136 4.30 -6.90 -11.04
C PHE A 136 4.48 -8.34 -11.52
N LYS A 137 5.58 -8.65 -12.20
CA LYS A 137 5.89 -10.03 -12.61
C LYS A 137 6.12 -10.93 -11.40
N CYS A 138 6.88 -10.48 -10.39
CA CYS A 138 7.04 -11.23 -9.14
C CYS A 138 5.69 -11.45 -8.44
N GLY A 139 4.79 -10.46 -8.43
CA GLY A 139 3.44 -10.62 -7.90
C GLY A 139 2.61 -11.69 -8.65
N LEU A 140 2.74 -11.75 -9.97
CA LEU A 140 2.10 -12.77 -10.80
C LEU A 140 2.68 -14.18 -10.59
N GLU A 141 3.97 -14.29 -10.25
CA GLU A 141 4.57 -15.58 -9.87
C GLU A 141 3.98 -16.11 -8.55
N VAL A 142 3.58 -15.23 -7.63
CA VAL A 142 2.91 -15.60 -6.37
C VAL A 142 1.42 -15.93 -6.59
N ASP A 143 0.72 -15.16 -7.41
CA ASP A 143 -0.69 -15.40 -7.78
C ASP A 143 -0.89 -15.36 -9.31
N PRO A 144 -0.68 -16.49 -10.01
CA PRO A 144 -0.73 -16.56 -11.47
C PRO A 144 -2.14 -16.33 -12.06
N SER A 145 -3.19 -16.40 -11.26
CA SER A 145 -4.58 -16.21 -11.72
C SER A 145 -4.98 -14.72 -11.79
N ASN A 146 -4.08 -13.83 -11.35
CA ASN A 146 -4.40 -12.44 -11.10
C ASN A 146 -4.26 -11.57 -12.34
N LYS A 147 -5.29 -11.58 -13.19
CA LYS A 147 -5.43 -10.73 -14.40
C LYS A 147 -5.07 -9.25 -14.20
N PRO A 148 -5.36 -8.61 -13.06
CA PRO A 148 -4.86 -7.26 -12.77
C PRO A 148 -3.35 -7.06 -12.98
N PHE A 149 -2.52 -8.02 -12.55
CA PHE A 149 -1.06 -7.92 -12.74
C PHE A 149 -0.70 -7.93 -14.22
N GLU A 150 -1.30 -8.81 -15.01
CA GLU A 150 -1.06 -8.87 -16.48
C GLU A 150 -1.36 -7.52 -17.15
N ARG A 151 -2.48 -6.89 -16.78
CA ARG A 151 -2.85 -5.58 -17.32
C ARG A 151 -1.82 -4.49 -16.98
N GLU A 152 -1.32 -4.47 -15.74
CA GLU A 152 -0.31 -3.50 -15.34
C GLU A 152 1.05 -3.78 -15.98
N ILE A 153 1.40 -5.05 -16.19
CA ILE A 153 2.59 -5.48 -16.93
C ILE A 153 2.55 -4.96 -18.37
N ASP A 154 1.42 -5.10 -19.06
CA ASP A 154 1.24 -4.61 -20.43
C ASP A 154 1.30 -3.09 -20.51
N LYS A 155 0.68 -2.38 -19.54
CA LYS A 155 0.78 -0.92 -19.41
C LYS A 155 2.23 -0.48 -19.22
N CYS A 156 2.97 -1.14 -18.32
CA CYS A 156 4.39 -0.84 -18.09
C CYS A 156 5.21 -1.04 -19.36
N ARG A 157 4.97 -2.14 -20.09
CA ARG A 157 5.65 -2.43 -21.38
C ARG A 157 5.39 -1.34 -22.41
N ALA A 158 4.13 -0.91 -22.58
CA ALA A 158 3.76 0.17 -23.49
C ALA A 158 4.45 1.50 -23.11
N LYS A 159 4.51 1.84 -21.82
CA LYS A 159 5.20 3.06 -21.35
C LYS A 159 6.70 3.01 -21.56
N MET A 160 7.32 1.84 -21.43
CA MET A 160 8.74 1.65 -21.73
C MET A 160 9.05 1.82 -23.21
N THR A 161 8.19 1.32 -24.12
CA THR A 161 8.38 1.49 -25.57
C THR A 161 8.15 2.94 -26.00
N GLU A 162 7.11 3.60 -25.49
CA GLU A 162 6.86 5.04 -25.70
C GLU A 162 8.08 5.88 -25.29
N SER A 163 8.66 5.59 -24.13
CA SER A 163 9.83 6.30 -23.61
C SER A 163 11.08 6.08 -24.47
N LYS A 164 11.28 4.87 -25.00
CA LYS A 164 12.38 4.55 -25.93
C LYS A 164 12.22 5.25 -27.28
N ILE A 165 11.00 5.34 -27.80
CA ILE A 165 10.70 6.00 -29.08
C ILE A 165 10.90 7.52 -28.98
N LYS A 166 10.46 8.15 -27.87
CA LYS A 166 10.69 9.59 -27.63
C LYS A 166 12.18 9.93 -27.53
N LYS A 167 12.97 9.09 -26.84
CA LYS A 167 14.44 9.27 -26.76
C LYS A 167 15.12 9.13 -28.13
N LYS A 168 14.67 8.21 -29.00
CA LYS A 168 15.21 8.05 -30.37
C LYS A 168 14.84 9.19 -31.34
N LYS A 169 13.72 9.89 -31.11
CA LYS A 169 13.27 11.03 -31.93
C LYS A 169 13.89 12.38 -31.51
N SER A 170 14.77 12.39 -30.50
CA SER A 170 15.52 13.59 -30.11
C SER A 170 16.83 13.62 -30.92
N PRO A 171 17.01 14.51 -31.91
CA PRO A 171 18.22 14.52 -32.74
C PRO A 171 19.44 14.96 -31.92
N LYS A 172 20.53 14.25 -32.16
CA LYS A 172 21.90 14.45 -31.70
C LYS A 172 22.39 15.84 -32.17
N ALA A 173 22.50 16.81 -31.27
CA ALA A 173 23.27 18.04 -31.52
C ALA A 173 24.68 17.87 -30.92
N GLU A 174 25.66 17.72 -31.80
CA GLU A 174 27.07 17.53 -31.49
C GLU A 174 27.79 18.89 -31.43
N LYS A 175 28.32 19.21 -30.24
CA LYS A 175 29.45 20.07 -29.84
C LYS A 175 29.89 21.26 -30.72
N THR A 176 29.90 22.47 -30.14
CA THR A 176 31.08 23.37 -30.03
C THR A 176 30.90 24.36 -28.86
N LYS A 177 32.00 24.73 -28.19
CA LYS A 177 32.14 25.70 -27.07
C LYS A 177 33.41 26.52 -27.35
N PRO A 178 33.73 27.70 -26.74
CA PRO A 178 32.94 28.81 -26.17
C PRO A 178 33.22 30.17 -26.86
N THR A 179 32.34 31.17 -26.71
CA THR A 179 32.75 32.59 -26.65
C THR A 179 31.70 33.43 -25.89
N ALA A 180 32.19 34.49 -25.27
CA ALA A 180 31.64 35.19 -24.10
C ALA A 180 30.43 36.12 -24.34
N SER A 181 29.75 36.43 -23.21
CA SER A 181 28.87 37.56 -22.82
C SER A 181 28.78 38.83 -23.70
N PRO A 182 27.72 39.67 -23.61
CA PRO A 182 26.98 40.02 -22.37
C PRO A 182 25.43 40.16 -22.45
N SER A 183 24.85 40.33 -21.25
CA SER A 183 23.47 40.70 -20.82
C SER A 183 22.87 41.93 -21.53
N PRO A 184 21.54 42.29 -21.43
CA PRO A 184 20.77 42.44 -20.17
C PRO A 184 19.21 42.22 -20.17
N THR A 185 18.66 42.17 -18.94
CA THR A 185 17.35 42.69 -18.46
C THR A 185 15.96 42.18 -18.94
N SER A 186 15.14 41.85 -17.92
CA SER A 186 13.74 42.28 -17.69
C SER A 186 12.54 41.39 -18.09
N SER A 187 11.81 40.98 -17.04
CA SER A 187 10.35 41.05 -16.81
C SER A 187 9.34 40.15 -17.56
N LYS A 188 8.51 39.46 -16.73
CA LYS A 188 7.05 39.20 -16.84
C LYS A 188 6.60 38.37 -18.07
N SER A 189 5.62 37.47 -18.08
CA SER A 189 4.41 37.23 -17.29
C SER A 189 3.68 36.01 -17.90
N VAL A 190 2.89 35.31 -17.07
CA VAL A 190 1.57 34.71 -17.41
C VAL A 190 1.50 33.52 -18.39
N SER A 191 1.20 32.33 -17.83
CA SER A 191 0.02 31.50 -18.15
C SER A 191 0.29 30.03 -17.83
N GLN A 192 -0.03 29.63 -16.60
CA GLN A 192 -0.25 28.21 -16.29
C GLN A 192 -1.61 27.82 -16.87
N LYS A 193 -1.59 27.11 -18.00
CA LYS A 193 -2.75 26.40 -18.54
C LYS A 193 -2.81 25.03 -17.89
N SER A 194 -3.92 24.81 -17.19
CA SER A 194 -4.39 23.56 -16.61
C SER A 194 -4.11 22.32 -17.48
N ARG A 195 -3.61 21.27 -16.83
CA ARG A 195 -3.88 19.89 -17.23
C ARG A 195 -4.24 19.10 -15.99
N ASP A 196 -5.52 18.83 -15.89
CA ASP A 196 -6.12 17.83 -15.03
C ASP A 196 -5.41 16.48 -15.24
N VAL A 197 -4.79 15.96 -14.18
CA VAL A 197 -4.43 14.54 -14.07
C VAL A 197 -5.27 13.96 -12.95
N SER A 198 -6.48 13.54 -13.33
CA SER A 198 -7.33 12.67 -12.54
C SER A 198 -6.68 11.28 -12.44
N THR A 199 -5.85 11.06 -11.43
CA THR A 199 -5.45 9.70 -11.01
C THR A 199 -5.09 9.65 -9.52
N SER A 200 -6.03 9.89 -8.62
CA SER A 200 -5.79 9.65 -7.18
C SER A 200 -6.96 9.00 -6.42
N ALA A 201 -8.19 9.07 -6.93
CA ALA A 201 -9.33 8.36 -6.31
C ALA A 201 -9.51 6.90 -6.78
N ALA A 202 -8.83 6.48 -7.85
CA ALA A 202 -9.05 5.18 -8.49
C ALA A 202 -8.26 4.02 -7.85
N VAL A 203 -7.12 4.28 -7.23
CA VAL A 203 -6.21 3.22 -6.74
C VAL A 203 -6.75 2.45 -5.52
N ASP A 204 -7.58 3.08 -4.70
CA ASP A 204 -8.21 2.48 -3.51
C ASP A 204 -9.49 1.69 -3.85
N ALA A 205 -10.28 2.17 -4.82
CA ALA A 205 -11.46 1.48 -5.31
C ALA A 205 -11.08 0.24 -6.14
N GLU A 206 -10.00 0.35 -6.92
CA GLU A 206 -9.47 -0.79 -7.66
C GLU A 206 -8.92 -1.86 -6.73
N ASP A 207 -8.04 -1.57 -5.76
CA ASP A 207 -7.48 -2.61 -4.84
C ASP A 207 -8.55 -3.45 -4.12
N LYS A 208 -9.62 -2.82 -3.63
CA LYS A 208 -10.75 -3.53 -2.99
C LYS A 208 -11.52 -4.42 -3.97
N SER A 209 -11.61 -4.06 -5.25
CA SER A 209 -12.32 -4.85 -6.28
C SER A 209 -11.42 -5.91 -6.93
N LEU A 210 -10.12 -5.62 -7.06
CA LEU A 210 -9.11 -6.49 -7.69
C LEU A 210 -8.83 -7.72 -6.81
N PHE A 211 -8.77 -7.54 -5.49
CA PHE A 211 -8.50 -8.63 -4.53
C PHE A 211 -9.74 -9.20 -3.81
N LYS A 212 -10.96 -8.73 -4.14
CA LYS A 212 -12.21 -9.40 -3.69
C LYS A 212 -12.60 -10.60 -4.54
N LYS A 213 -12.02 -10.73 -5.74
CA LYS A 213 -12.31 -11.80 -6.71
C LYS A 213 -11.30 -12.96 -6.70
N SER A 214 -10.19 -12.85 -5.96
CA SER A 214 -9.38 -14.03 -5.67
C SER A 214 -10.18 -14.89 -4.69
N GLU A 215 -10.55 -16.08 -5.14
CA GLU A 215 -11.31 -17.08 -4.37
C GLU A 215 -10.77 -17.20 -2.94
N PRO A 216 -11.64 -17.43 -1.92
CA PRO A 216 -11.18 -17.64 -0.57
C PRO A 216 -10.14 -18.76 -0.55
N ILE A 217 -8.98 -18.47 0.05
CA ILE A 217 -7.88 -19.41 0.25
C ILE A 217 -8.47 -20.74 0.72
N ARG A 218 -8.21 -21.78 -0.07
CA ARG A 218 -8.70 -23.15 0.07
C ARG A 218 -8.53 -23.65 1.50
N GLY A 219 -9.61 -23.60 2.28
CA GLY A 219 -9.63 -24.11 3.64
C GLY A 219 -9.43 -25.62 3.66
N TYR A 220 -8.59 -26.11 4.56
CA TYR A 220 -8.54 -27.52 4.93
C TYR A 220 -9.32 -27.71 6.24
N LYS A 221 -10.14 -28.76 6.32
CA LYS A 221 -10.76 -29.19 7.58
C LYS A 221 -10.11 -30.49 8.00
N ILE A 222 -9.70 -30.58 9.26
CA ILE A 222 -9.20 -31.83 9.84
C ILE A 222 -10.40 -32.62 10.33
N VAL A 223 -10.61 -33.80 9.75
CA VAL A 223 -11.61 -34.77 10.20
C VAL A 223 -10.86 -36.08 10.47
N ASN A 224 -10.97 -36.60 11.69
CA ASN A 224 -10.30 -37.83 12.14
C ASN A 224 -8.79 -37.87 11.86
N GLY A 225 -8.09 -36.77 12.13
CA GLY A 225 -6.63 -36.66 11.98
C GLY A 225 -6.11 -36.58 10.55
N LYS A 226 -6.99 -36.62 9.53
CA LYS A 226 -6.62 -36.47 8.12
C LYS A 226 -7.03 -35.10 7.59
N LYS A 227 -6.12 -34.44 6.85
CA LYS A 227 -6.36 -33.14 6.23
C LYS A 227 -7.16 -33.34 4.94
N ASN A 228 -8.43 -32.92 4.94
CA ASN A 228 -9.26 -32.87 3.73
C ASN A 228 -9.32 -31.43 3.21
N PHE A 229 -8.88 -31.24 1.97
CA PHE A 229 -8.92 -29.95 1.28
C PHE A 229 -10.30 -29.77 0.66
N LEU A 230 -11.04 -28.71 1.04
CA LEU A 230 -12.32 -28.43 0.40
C LEU A 230 -12.10 -28.10 -1.08
N PHE A 231 -12.78 -28.82 -1.97
CA PHE A 231 -12.91 -28.49 -3.38
C PHE A 231 -14.34 -27.98 -3.56
N SER A 232 -14.52 -26.68 -3.73
CA SER A 232 -15.84 -26.13 -4.08
C SER A 232 -16.03 -26.30 -5.58
N SER A 233 -16.49 -27.48 -6.02
CA SER A 233 -16.95 -27.64 -7.40
C SER A 233 -18.27 -26.89 -7.56
N ARG A 234 -18.23 -25.91 -8.46
CA ARG A 234 -19.35 -25.19 -9.07
C ARG A 234 -20.56 -26.11 -9.30
N ALA A 235 -21.66 -25.84 -8.60
CA ALA A 235 -22.94 -26.50 -8.82
C ALA A 235 -23.66 -25.84 -10.01
N ASP A 236 -23.46 -26.39 -11.21
CA ASP A 236 -24.44 -26.32 -12.29
C ASP A 236 -25.28 -27.61 -12.22
N GLY A 237 -26.59 -27.45 -12.36
CA GLY A 237 -27.59 -28.45 -12.01
C GLY A 237 -27.63 -29.71 -12.87
N GLY A 238 -28.31 -30.73 -12.36
CA GLY A 238 -28.64 -31.97 -13.05
C GLY A 238 -28.57 -33.13 -12.08
N GLY A 239 -29.74 -33.63 -11.66
CA GLY A 239 -29.82 -34.78 -10.79
C GLY A 239 -29.31 -36.04 -11.48
N GLU A 240 -28.78 -36.96 -10.70
CA GLU A 240 -28.95 -38.40 -10.91
C GLU A 240 -28.48 -39.15 -9.67
N SER A 241 -29.42 -39.92 -9.12
CA SER A 241 -29.25 -40.89 -8.06
C SER A 241 -28.37 -42.02 -8.56
N PHE A 242 -27.28 -42.35 -7.85
CA PHE A 242 -26.63 -43.66 -8.02
C PHE A 242 -26.33 -44.27 -6.65
N ASP A 243 -27.23 -45.20 -6.30
CA ASP A 243 -27.05 -46.27 -5.34
C ASP A 243 -26.01 -47.26 -5.89
N TRP A 244 -25.01 -47.63 -5.08
CA TRP A 244 -24.26 -48.88 -5.23
C TRP A 244 -23.67 -49.29 -3.87
N GLY A 245 -24.40 -50.17 -3.18
CA GLY A 245 -23.96 -51.56 -3.02
C GLY A 245 -22.82 -51.84 -2.03
N TYR A 246 -23.20 -52.46 -0.92
CA TYR A 246 -22.38 -53.23 0.01
C TYR A 246 -21.38 -54.19 -0.66
N TYR A 247 -20.22 -54.40 -0.04
CA TYR A 247 -19.55 -55.70 -0.03
C TYR A 247 -18.90 -55.99 1.33
N THR A 248 -19.45 -57.04 1.96
CA THR A 248 -19.01 -57.92 3.07
C THR A 248 -18.52 -57.30 4.37
#